data_AF-A0A2D8PIM1-F1
#
_entry.id   AF-A0A2D8PIM1-F1
#
_cell.length_a   1.000
_cell.length_b   1.000
_cell.length_c   1.000
_cell.angle_alpha   90.00
_cell.angle_beta   90.00
_cell.angle_gamma   90.00
#
_symmetry.space_group_name_H-M   'P 1'
#
loop_
_entity.id
_entity.type
_entity.pdbx_description
1 polymer ?
#
loop_
_entity_poly.entity_id
_entity_poly.type
_entity_poly.pdbx_seq_one_letter_code
_entity_poly.pdbx_strand_id
1 'polypeptide(L)'
;MLFTAGLNLQAFNPGLFAENWTAVALSALVAAVAIIGMFTASQVLSSRRRSEVKLTTYECGIPVTNYAWSNINVRFYIFAILFLIFDVEAVFLFPWAVIFMEQKVVHGNVIPFYAMIMFLGILFFAIVYAWRKGVLEWRK
;
A
#
# COMPACT_ATOMS: atom_id res chain seq x y z
N MET A 1 -4.29 -38.46 28.10
CA MET A 1 -3.38 -37.58 27.33
C MET A 1 -4.14 -36.29 27.03
N LEU A 2 -3.91 -35.23 27.81
CA LEU A 2 -4.54 -33.93 27.59
C LEU A 2 -3.59 -33.07 26.76
N PHE A 3 -3.92 -32.88 25.48
CA PHE A 3 -3.20 -31.97 24.59
C PHE A 3 -3.61 -30.54 24.94
N THR A 4 -2.79 -29.84 25.72
CA THR A 4 -2.94 -28.41 25.95
C THR A 4 -2.42 -27.66 24.73
N ALA A 5 -3.31 -27.23 23.84
CA ALA A 5 -2.97 -26.27 22.79
C ALA A 5 -2.76 -24.89 23.45
N GLY A 6 -1.57 -24.69 24.03
CA GLY A 6 -1.13 -23.40 24.49
C GLY A 6 -0.77 -22.53 23.30
N LEU A 7 -1.35 -21.33 23.25
CA LEU A 7 -0.93 -20.25 22.36
C LEU A 7 0.57 -20.00 22.61
N ASN A 8 1.46 -20.53 21.76
CA ASN A 8 2.89 -20.22 21.81
C ASN A 8 3.12 -18.83 21.22
N LEU A 9 2.48 -17.81 21.82
CA LEU A 9 2.98 -16.46 21.69
C LEU A 9 4.35 -16.49 22.33
N GLN A 10 5.41 -16.43 21.52
CA GLN A 10 6.71 -16.07 22.08
C GLN A 10 6.48 -14.79 22.88
N ALA A 11 6.74 -14.87 24.20
CA ALA A 11 6.73 -13.69 25.03
C ALA A 11 7.61 -12.64 24.34
N PHE A 12 7.13 -11.40 24.29
CA PHE A 12 7.85 -10.31 23.66
C PHE A 12 9.31 -10.35 24.12
N ASN A 13 10.21 -10.65 23.18
CA ASN A 13 11.64 -10.69 23.44
C ASN A 13 12.22 -9.34 23.00
N PRO A 14 12.60 -8.46 23.95
CA PRO A 14 13.12 -7.14 23.62
C PRO A 14 14.38 -7.21 22.75
N GLY A 15 15.20 -8.26 22.92
CA GLY A 15 16.42 -8.48 22.14
C GLY A 15 16.11 -8.82 20.69
N LEU A 16 15.25 -9.81 20.44
CA LEU A 16 14.85 -10.18 19.08
C LEU A 16 14.12 -9.04 18.35
N PHE A 17 13.28 -8.29 19.09
CA PHE A 17 12.64 -7.09 18.55
C PHE A 17 13.70 -6.06 18.14
N ALA A 18 14.65 -5.74 19.02
CA ALA A 18 15.72 -4.81 18.71
C ALA A 18 16.55 -5.27 17.49
N GLU A 19 16.91 -6.54 17.39
CA GLU A 19 17.64 -7.10 16.25
C GLU A 19 16.88 -6.96 14.92
N ASN A 20 15.59 -7.32 14.90
CA ASN A 20 14.79 -7.24 13.68
C ASN A 20 14.60 -5.77 13.23
N TRP A 21 14.25 -4.89 14.15
CA TRP A 21 14.00 -3.48 13.82
C TRP A 21 15.28 -2.71 13.52
N THR A 22 16.41 -3.07 14.13
CA THR A 22 17.72 -2.51 13.77
C THR A 22 18.13 -2.95 12.37
N ALA A 23 17.89 -4.21 11.97
CA ALA A 23 18.13 -4.67 10.62
C ALA A 23 17.25 -3.94 9.58
N VAL A 24 15.97 -3.73 9.89
CA VAL A 24 15.06 -2.95 9.02
C VAL A 24 15.53 -1.49 8.91
N ALA A 25 15.86 -0.85 10.04
CA ALA A 25 16.34 0.53 10.03
C ALA A 25 17.67 0.68 9.27
N LEU A 26 18.59 -0.27 9.45
CA LEU A 26 19.88 -0.28 8.76
C LEU A 26 19.70 -0.48 7.25
N SER A 27 18.83 -1.41 6.83
CA SER A 27 18.57 -1.62 5.40
C SER A 27 17.92 -0.40 4.75
N ALA A 28 17.00 0.27 5.43
CA ALA A 28 16.42 1.53 4.97
C ALA A 28 17.47 2.65 4.87
N LEU A 29 18.37 2.75 5.85
CA LEU A 29 19.48 3.72 5.83
C LEU A 29 20.43 3.46 4.66
N VAL A 30 20.85 2.21 4.46
CA VAL A 30 21.73 1.83 3.35
C VAL A 30 21.07 2.13 2.00
N ALA A 31 19.77 1.83 1.85
CA ALA A 31 19.01 2.16 0.64
C ALA A 31 18.97 3.68 0.40
N ALA A 32 18.70 4.47 1.44
CA ALA A 32 18.68 5.93 1.34
C ALA A 32 20.06 6.50 0.96
N VAL A 33 21.13 6.02 1.61
CA VAL A 33 22.52 6.42 1.29
C VAL A 33 22.88 6.03 -0.14
N ALA A 34 22.48 4.84 -0.61
CA ALA A 34 22.71 4.41 -1.98
C ALA A 34 21.98 5.30 -2.98
N ILE A 35 20.69 5.62 -2.75
CA ILE A 35 19.90 6.52 -3.61
C ILE A 35 20.54 7.92 -3.65
N ILE A 36 20.85 8.49 -2.50
CA ILE A 36 21.51 9.80 -2.40
C ILE A 36 22.87 9.76 -3.10
N GLY A 37 23.66 8.71 -2.87
CA GLY A 37 24.95 8.49 -3.52
C GLY A 37 24.86 8.40 -5.03
N MET A 38 23.84 7.73 -5.57
CA MET A 38 23.60 7.65 -7.02
C MET A 38 23.23 9.02 -7.59
N PHE A 39 22.37 9.79 -6.93
CA PHE A 39 22.00 11.14 -7.37
C PHE A 39 23.18 12.12 -7.29
N THR A 40 24.00 12.06 -6.23
CA THR A 40 25.20 12.92 -6.10
C THR A 40 26.28 12.53 -7.12
N ALA A 41 26.52 11.24 -7.31
CA ALA A 41 27.43 10.75 -8.35
C ALA A 41 26.97 11.21 -9.75
N SER A 42 25.68 11.10 -10.07
CA SER A 42 25.10 11.62 -11.31
C SER A 42 25.28 13.13 -11.44
N GLN A 43 25.14 13.89 -10.36
CA GLN A 43 25.37 15.34 -10.36
C GLN A 43 26.84 15.71 -10.64
N VAL A 44 27.80 14.96 -10.08
CA VAL A 44 29.24 15.25 -10.19
C VAL A 44 29.84 14.73 -11.50
N LEU A 45 29.45 13.53 -11.94
CA LEU A 45 30.01 12.87 -13.13
C LEU A 45 29.37 13.33 -14.45
N SER A 46 28.17 13.92 -14.41
CA SER A 46 27.44 14.32 -15.62
C SER A 46 28.00 15.60 -16.25
N SER A 47 28.23 15.59 -17.56
CA SER A 47 28.52 16.79 -18.35
C SER A 47 27.25 17.63 -18.53
N ARG A 48 27.04 18.60 -17.62
CA ARG A 48 25.85 19.45 -17.61
C ARG A 48 26.02 20.67 -18.50
N ARG A 49 25.49 20.63 -19.72
CA ARG A 49 25.34 21.81 -20.59
C ARG A 49 23.99 22.48 -20.34
N ARG A 50 23.97 23.45 -19.42
CA ARG A 50 22.79 24.29 -19.14
C ARG A 50 22.57 25.27 -20.30
N SER A 51 21.33 25.36 -20.78
CA SER A 51 20.88 26.39 -21.72
C SER A 51 19.44 26.74 -21.35
N GLU A 52 19.01 27.98 -21.60
CA GLU A 52 17.65 28.43 -21.25
C GLU A 52 16.59 27.52 -21.89
N VAL A 53 16.77 27.16 -23.16
CA VAL A 53 15.88 26.23 -23.90
C VAL A 53 15.78 24.84 -23.27
N LYS A 54 16.81 24.34 -22.55
CA LYS A 54 16.73 23.05 -21.86
C LYS A 54 16.03 23.12 -20.51
N LEU A 55 15.87 24.33 -19.98
CA LEU A 55 15.22 24.60 -18.69
C LEU A 55 13.75 25.02 -18.86
N THR A 56 13.27 25.21 -20.09
CA THR A 56 11.86 25.44 -20.39
C THR A 56 11.07 24.12 -20.40
N THR A 57 9.80 24.16 -20.00
CA THR A 57 8.88 23.02 -20.10
C THR A 57 8.79 22.53 -21.54
N TYR A 58 8.72 21.21 -21.71
CA TYR A 58 8.59 20.60 -23.03
C TYR A 58 7.15 20.77 -23.57
N GLU A 59 7.00 21.44 -24.71
CA GLU A 59 5.73 21.63 -25.42
C GLU A 59 5.94 21.45 -26.94
N CYS A 60 6.41 20.27 -27.38
CA CYS A 60 6.57 19.90 -28.80
C CYS A 60 7.37 20.88 -29.70
N GLY A 61 8.23 21.73 -29.13
CA GLY A 61 9.05 22.69 -29.87
C GLY A 61 8.45 24.09 -30.03
N ILE A 62 7.27 24.36 -29.46
CA ILE A 62 6.70 25.70 -29.36
C ILE A 62 6.99 26.34 -28.00
N PRO A 63 7.07 27.68 -27.91
CA PRO A 63 7.25 28.36 -26.64
C PRO A 63 6.07 28.10 -25.71
N VAL A 64 6.38 27.96 -24.42
CA VAL A 64 5.39 27.50 -23.45
C VAL A 64 4.23 28.48 -23.32
N THR A 65 3.01 27.98 -23.42
CA THR A 65 1.82 28.78 -23.15
C THR A 65 1.52 28.78 -21.64
N ASN A 66 1.00 29.89 -21.11
CA ASN A 66 0.62 29.94 -19.70
C ASN A 66 -0.44 28.87 -19.42
N TYR A 67 -0.17 28.06 -18.39
CA TYR A 67 -0.99 26.91 -18.01
C TYR A 67 -2.47 27.31 -17.89
N ALA A 68 -3.30 26.86 -18.83
CA ALA A 68 -4.73 26.86 -18.65
C ALA A 68 -5.10 25.72 -17.70
N TRP A 69 -6.06 25.95 -16.80
CA TRP A 69 -6.53 24.95 -15.86
C TRP A 69 -6.85 23.64 -16.58
N SER A 70 -6.10 22.58 -16.26
CA SER A 70 -6.39 21.24 -16.76
C SER A 70 -7.55 20.69 -15.94
N ASN A 71 -8.62 20.28 -16.63
CA ASN A 71 -9.78 19.64 -16.01
C ASN A 71 -9.38 18.24 -15.49
N ILE A 72 -8.82 18.19 -14.27
CA ILE A 72 -8.61 16.93 -13.56
C ILE A 72 -9.98 16.32 -13.29
N ASN A 73 -10.20 15.15 -13.86
CA ASN A 73 -11.50 14.49 -13.82
C ASN A 73 -11.75 13.88 -12.42
N VAL A 74 -12.95 14.07 -11.88
CA VAL A 74 -13.39 13.56 -10.56
C VAL A 74 -13.18 12.05 -10.40
N ARG A 75 -13.11 11.28 -11.50
CA ARG A 75 -12.83 9.83 -11.47
C ARG A 75 -11.61 9.44 -10.61
N PHE A 76 -10.54 10.23 -10.62
CA PHE A 76 -9.34 9.93 -9.81
C PHE A 76 -9.64 9.93 -8.31
N TYR A 77 -10.49 10.86 -7.87
CA TYR A 77 -10.93 10.96 -6.49
C TYR A 77 -11.78 9.76 -6.08
N ILE A 78 -12.66 9.29 -6.96
CA ILE A 78 -13.52 8.14 -6.64
C ILE A 78 -12.70 6.86 -6.50
N PHE A 79 -11.70 6.63 -7.37
CA PHE A 79 -10.77 5.52 -7.20
C PHE A 79 -9.98 5.61 -5.89
N ALA A 80 -9.52 6.80 -5.51
CA ALA A 80 -8.78 7.00 -4.27
C ALA A 80 -9.63 6.68 -3.02
N ILE A 81 -10.88 7.12 -2.96
CA ILE A 81 -11.78 6.78 -1.84
C ILE A 81 -12.09 5.29 -1.81
N LEU A 82 -12.40 4.69 -2.96
CA LEU A 82 -12.69 3.25 -3.03
C LEU A 82 -11.49 2.42 -2.53
N PHE A 83 -10.28 2.80 -2.94
CA PHE A 83 -9.04 2.18 -2.47
C PHE A 83 -8.86 2.36 -0.96
N LEU A 84 -9.05 3.58 -0.44
CA LEU A 84 -8.92 3.86 0.99
C LEU A 84 -9.90 3.04 1.83
N ILE A 85 -11.16 2.94 1.40
CA ILE A 85 -12.15 2.11 2.09
C ILE A 85 -11.67 0.65 2.08
N PHE A 86 -11.29 0.11 0.93
CA PHE A 86 -10.83 -1.28 0.85
C PHE A 86 -9.56 -1.55 1.67
N ASP A 87 -8.64 -0.60 1.73
CA ASP A 87 -7.40 -0.70 2.52
C ASP A 87 -7.69 -0.76 4.02
N VAL A 88 -8.60 0.08 4.52
CA VAL A 88 -9.08 0.01 5.92
C VAL A 88 -9.72 -1.34 6.23
N GLU A 89 -10.49 -1.89 5.29
CA GLU A 89 -11.12 -3.19 5.50
C GLU A 89 -10.09 -4.34 5.52
N ALA A 90 -9.01 -4.24 4.75
CA ALA A 90 -7.90 -5.18 4.78
C ALA A 90 -7.16 -5.19 6.14
N VAL A 91 -7.08 -4.04 6.83
CA VAL A 91 -6.54 -3.96 8.20
C VAL A 91 -7.33 -4.84 9.18
N PHE A 92 -8.65 -5.02 8.97
CA PHE A 92 -9.46 -5.92 9.80
C PHE A 92 -9.28 -7.40 9.43
N LEU A 93 -8.91 -7.72 8.18
CA LEU A 93 -8.68 -9.10 7.75
C LEU A 93 -7.44 -9.71 8.40
N PHE A 94 -6.37 -8.94 8.62
CA PHE A 94 -5.11 -9.46 9.13
C PHE A 94 -5.20 -10.04 10.55
N PRO A 95 -5.71 -9.32 11.58
CA PRO A 95 -5.84 -9.87 12.92
C PRO A 95 -6.75 -11.09 12.95
N TRP A 96 -7.85 -11.07 12.20
CA TRP A 96 -8.73 -12.23 12.10
C TRP A 96 -8.01 -13.44 11.52
N ALA A 97 -7.26 -13.27 10.43
CA ALA A 97 -6.56 -14.37 9.77
C ALA A 97 -5.51 -15.01 10.70
N VAL A 98 -4.73 -14.19 11.42
CA VAL A 98 -3.73 -14.66 12.39
C VAL A 98 -4.41 -15.45 13.51
N ILE A 99 -5.44 -14.86 14.15
CA ILE A 99 -6.16 -15.51 15.26
C ILE A 99 -6.84 -16.80 14.79
N PHE A 100 -7.49 -16.79 13.63
CA PHE A 100 -8.17 -17.96 13.08
C PHE A 100 -7.20 -19.10 12.74
N MET A 101 -5.99 -18.77 12.26
CA MET A 101 -4.94 -19.76 12.01
C MET A 101 -4.32 -20.33 13.29
N GLU A 102 -4.21 -19.54 14.36
CA GLU A 102 -3.68 -19.99 15.64
C GLU A 102 -4.67 -20.82 16.45
N GLN A 103 -5.97 -20.49 16.40
CA GLN A 103 -7.03 -21.23 17.08
C GLN A 103 -7.39 -22.57 16.42
N LYS A 104 -6.51 -23.10 15.57
CA LYS A 104 -6.70 -24.37 14.87
C LYS A 104 -7.20 -25.47 15.82
N VAL A 105 -8.49 -25.81 15.64
CA VAL A 105 -9.08 -27.11 15.96
C VAL A 105 -9.42 -27.37 17.45
N VAL A 106 -9.57 -26.36 18.30
CA VAL A 106 -10.04 -26.59 19.70
C VAL A 106 -11.54 -26.36 19.85
N HIS A 107 -12.35 -27.00 18.98
CA HIS A 107 -13.81 -26.84 18.81
C HIS A 107 -14.17 -25.83 17.72
N GLY A 108 -15.01 -26.27 16.77
CA GLY A 108 -15.36 -25.52 15.56
C GLY A 108 -15.85 -24.11 15.87
N ASN A 109 -14.93 -23.15 15.79
CA ASN A 109 -15.22 -21.74 16.00
C ASN A 109 -15.89 -21.21 14.72
N VAL A 110 -17.15 -21.62 14.52
CA VAL A 110 -17.95 -21.31 13.34
C VAL A 110 -18.33 -19.83 13.29
N ILE A 111 -18.42 -19.17 14.45
CA ILE A 111 -18.86 -17.77 14.55
C ILE A 111 -17.88 -16.82 13.85
N PRO A 112 -16.56 -16.79 14.17
CA PRO A 112 -15.61 -15.92 13.47
C PRO A 112 -15.49 -16.23 11.98
N PHE A 113 -15.67 -17.50 11.58
CA PHE A 113 -15.64 -17.89 10.18
C PHE A 113 -16.82 -17.29 9.41
N TYR A 114 -18.06 -17.51 9.88
CA TYR A 114 -19.24 -16.97 9.21
C TYR A 114 -19.32 -15.44 9.27
N ALA A 115 -18.87 -14.83 10.37
CA ALA A 115 -18.76 -13.38 10.47
C ALA A 115 -17.81 -12.82 9.40
N MET A 116 -16.68 -13.48 9.15
CA MET A 116 -15.74 -13.05 8.11
C MET A 116 -16.26 -13.30 6.70
N ILE A 117 -16.93 -14.43 6.46
CA ILE A 117 -17.59 -14.67 5.17
C ILE A 117 -18.67 -13.61 4.89
N MET A 118 -19.45 -13.22 5.89
CA MET A 118 -20.43 -12.13 5.77
C MET A 118 -19.74 -10.79 5.47
N PHE A 119 -18.67 -10.48 6.18
CA PHE A 119 -17.87 -9.26 5.97
C PHE A 119 -17.28 -9.19 4.55
N LEU A 120 -16.65 -10.27 4.08
CA LEU A 120 -16.17 -10.40 2.70
C LEU A 120 -17.31 -10.32 1.68
N GLY A 121 -18.49 -10.85 2.01
CA GLY A 121 -19.70 -10.74 1.18
C GLY A 121 -20.16 -9.29 1.00
N ILE A 122 -20.12 -8.49 2.07
CA ILE A 122 -20.46 -7.05 2.02
C ILE A 122 -19.45 -6.30 1.15
N LEU A 123 -18.14 -6.55 1.34
CA LEU A 123 -17.06 -6.00 0.51
C LEU A 123 -17.26 -6.33 -0.97
N PHE A 124 -17.50 -7.60 -1.27
CA PHE A 124 -17.75 -8.07 -2.62
C PHE A 124 -18.96 -7.36 -3.23
N PHE A 125 -20.06 -7.21 -2.48
CA PHE A 125 -21.24 -6.49 -2.93
C PHE A 125 -20.96 -5.01 -3.20
N ALA A 126 -20.17 -4.34 -2.36
CA ALA A 126 -19.77 -2.94 -2.57
C ALA A 126 -18.98 -2.76 -3.88
N ILE A 127 -18.05 -3.66 -4.19
CA ILE A 127 -17.29 -3.64 -5.45
C ILE A 127 -18.21 -3.89 -6.64
N VAL A 128 -19.08 -4.90 -6.57
CA VAL A 128 -20.05 -5.20 -7.63
C VAL A 128 -20.97 -4.01 -7.87
N TYR A 129 -21.46 -3.37 -6.81
CA TYR A 129 -22.29 -2.17 -6.92
C TYR A 129 -21.56 -1.02 -7.61
N ALA A 130 -20.33 -0.72 -7.20
CA ALA A 130 -19.49 0.33 -7.80
C ALA A 130 -19.25 0.06 -9.29
N TRP A 131 -19.01 -1.20 -9.66
CA TRP A 131 -18.85 -1.61 -11.05
C TRP A 131 -20.15 -1.44 -11.84
N ARG A 132 -21.28 -1.90 -11.32
CA ARG A 132 -22.60 -1.75 -11.99
C ARG A 132 -23.01 -0.29 -12.16
N LYS A 133 -22.52 0.61 -11.32
CA LYS A 133 -22.72 2.06 -11.45
C LYS A 133 -21.78 2.74 -12.45
N GLY A 134 -20.86 2.00 -13.07
CA GLY A 134 -19.89 2.53 -14.04
C GLY A 134 -18.83 3.43 -13.41
N VAL A 135 -18.68 3.40 -12.08
CA VAL A 135 -17.73 4.25 -11.35
C VAL A 135 -16.28 3.84 -11.65
N LEU A 136 -16.09 2.57 -12.00
CA LEU A 136 -14.80 2.00 -12.35
C LEU A 136 -14.48 2.13 -13.85
N GLU A 137 -15.37 2.72 -14.65
CA GLU A 137 -15.17 2.85 -16.09
C GLU A 137 -14.32 4.08 -16.42
N TRP A 138 -13.19 3.86 -17.09
CA TRP A 138 -12.25 4.92 -17.45
C TRP A 138 -12.71 5.76 -18.65
N ARG A 139 -13.42 5.12 -19.57
CA ARG A 139 -13.93 5.67 -20.82
C ARG A 139 -15.26 4.99 -21.09
N LYS A 140 -16.32 5.77 -21.37
CA LYS A 140 -17.49 5.22 -22.05
C LYS A 140 -17.10 4.78 -23.44
#